data_AF-A0A0S8IQS1-F1
#
_entry.id   AF-A0A0S8IQS1-F1
#
_cell.length_a   1.000
_cell.length_b   1.000
_cell.length_c   1.000
_cell.angle_alpha   90.00
_cell.angle_beta   90.00
_cell.angle_gamma   90.00
#
_symmetry.space_group_name_H-M   'P 1'
#
loop_
_entity.id
_entity.type
_entity.pdbx_description
1 polymer ?
#
loop_
_entity_poly.entity_id
_entity_poly.type
_entity_poly.pdbx_seq_one_letter_code
_entity_poly.pdbx_strand_id
1 'polypeptide(L)' 'IKTSVSRDGELDSTTPVWNAANWHEREIAELFGMTFKNHPDPRPILLPEDWDQGFPMRKDWEGKDFVRLPQK' A
#
# COMPACT_ATOMS: atom_id res chain seq x y z
N ILE A 1 2.10 -11.11 -14.42
CA ILE A 1 0.94 -11.77 -13.77
C ILE A 1 0.14 -10.70 -13.05
N LYS A 2 -1.20 -10.71 -13.11
CA LYS A 2 -2.05 -9.73 -12.43
C LYS A 2 -3.09 -10.50 -11.61
N THR A 3 -3.42 -9.98 -10.43
CA THR A 3 -4.50 -10.50 -9.57
C THR A 3 -5.35 -9.33 -9.09
N SER A 4 -6.58 -9.63 -8.66
CA SER A 4 -7.53 -8.66 -8.11
C SER A 4 -7.88 -9.07 -6.69
N VAL A 5 -7.93 -8.11 -5.78
CA VAL A 5 -8.24 -8.32 -4.36
C VAL A 5 -9.29 -7.31 -3.91
N SER A 6 -10.10 -7.68 -2.92
CA SER A 6 -11.00 -6.73 -2.24
C SER A 6 -10.20 -5.68 -1.48
N ARG A 7 -10.84 -4.54 -1.17
CA ARG A 7 -10.21 -3.40 -0.49
C ARG A 7 -9.46 -3.79 0.79
N ASP A 8 -10.10 -4.62 1.60
CA ASP A 8 -9.57 -5.10 2.89
C ASP A 8 -9.14 -6.58 2.79
N GLY A 9 -8.89 -7.05 1.56
CA GLY A 9 -8.45 -8.42 1.35
C GLY A 9 -6.98 -8.62 1.70
N GLU A 10 -6.64 -9.86 2.03
CA GLU A 10 -5.29 -10.27 2.36
C GLU A 10 -4.67 -11.01 1.17
N LEU A 11 -3.37 -10.81 0.94
CA LEU A 11 -2.61 -11.60 -0.03
C LEU A 11 -1.45 -12.31 0.66
N ASP A 12 -0.99 -13.41 0.08
CA ASP A 12 0.25 -14.05 0.49
C ASP A 12 1.46 -13.31 -0.07
N SER A 13 2.49 -13.15 0.76
CA SER A 13 3.76 -12.54 0.38
C SER A 13 4.45 -13.38 -0.70
N THR A 14 4.91 -12.69 -1.74
CA THR A 14 5.73 -13.22 -2.83
C THR A 14 7.22 -13.07 -2.55
N THR A 15 7.60 -12.46 -1.42
CA THR A 15 8.98 -12.35 -0.95
C THR A 15 9.76 -13.69 -0.95
N PRO A 16 9.16 -14.86 -0.58
CA PRO A 16 9.88 -16.14 -0.63
C PRO A 16 10.29 -16.57 -2.05
N VAL A 17 9.59 -16.08 -3.07
CA VAL A 17 9.90 -16.36 -4.48
C VAL A 17 10.85 -15.29 -5.02
N TRP A 18 10.60 -14.02 -4.71
CA TRP A 18 11.39 -12.89 -5.15
C TRP A 18 11.76 -11.99 -3.99
N ASN A 19 13.02 -12.01 -3.56
CA ASN A 19 13.51 -11.15 -2.47
C ASN A 19 13.30 -9.65 -2.74
N ALA A 20 13.31 -9.22 -4.00
CA ALA A 20 13.04 -7.83 -4.39
C ALA A 20 11.59 -7.39 -4.13
N ALA A 21 10.65 -8.34 -3.94
CA ALA A 21 9.26 -8.04 -3.60
C ALA A 21 9.11 -7.46 -2.19
N ASN A 22 10.10 -7.67 -1.29
CA ASN A 22 10.07 -7.15 0.08
C ASN A 22 9.78 -5.64 0.13
N TRP A 23 10.46 -4.85 -0.70
CA TRP A 23 10.26 -3.39 -0.74
C TRP A 23 8.90 -3.00 -1.31
N HIS A 24 8.47 -3.69 -2.36
CA HIS A 24 7.20 -3.41 -3.05
C HIS A 24 6.00 -3.77 -2.17
N GLU A 25 6.06 -4.88 -1.43
CA GLU A 25 5.01 -5.29 -0.50
C GLU A 25 4.87 -4.30 0.65
N ARG A 26 5.98 -3.76 1.18
CA ARG A 26 5.97 -2.70 2.20
C ARG A 26 5.39 -1.39 1.67
N GLU A 27 5.81 -0.96 0.49
CA GLU A 27 5.26 0.23 -0.18
C GLU A 27 3.74 0.11 -0.37
N ILE A 28 3.28 -1.03 -0.90
CA ILE A 28 1.85 -1.25 -1.17
C ILE A 28 1.05 -1.33 0.14
N ALA A 29 1.58 -2.00 1.16
CA ALA A 29 0.95 -2.09 2.47
C ALA A 29 0.73 -0.69 3.07
N GLU A 30 1.71 0.20 2.94
CA GLU A 30 1.65 1.52 3.53
C GLU A 30 0.87 2.55 2.70
N LEU A 31 0.91 2.49 1.38
CA LEU A 31 0.26 3.48 0.51
C LEU A 31 -1.17 3.11 0.14
N PHE A 32 -1.48 1.81 0.09
CA PHE A 32 -2.80 1.27 -0.25
C PHE A 32 -3.48 0.56 0.91
N GLY A 33 -2.79 0.28 2.02
CA GLY A 33 -3.39 -0.36 3.19
C GLY A 33 -3.70 -1.83 3.01
N MET A 34 -2.87 -2.53 2.23
CA MET A 34 -3.00 -3.98 2.01
C MET A 34 -2.26 -4.77 3.08
N THR A 35 -2.79 -5.95 3.42
CA THR A 35 -2.15 -6.87 4.37
C THR A 35 -1.52 -8.04 3.62
N PHE A 36 -0.21 -8.25 3.83
CA PHE A 36 0.54 -9.37 3.27
C PHE A 36 0.82 -10.43 4.35
N LYS A 37 0.25 -11.63 4.17
CA LYS A 37 0.49 -12.78 5.04
C LYS A 37 1.87 -13.37 4.75
N ASN A 38 2.54 -13.85 5.80
CA ASN A 38 3.88 -14.46 5.72
C ASN A 38 5.00 -13.52 5.25
N HIS A 39 4.82 -12.20 5.34
CA HIS A 39 5.88 -11.25 5.02
C HIS A 39 6.95 -11.21 6.13
N PRO A 40 8.25 -11.30 5.82
CA PRO A 40 9.32 -11.27 6.83
C PRO A 40 9.45 -9.98 7.66
N ASP A 41 9.10 -8.80 7.13
CA ASP A 41 9.27 -7.52 7.83
C ASP A 41 8.24 -6.47 7.37
N PRO A 42 7.05 -6.42 7.98
CA PRO A 42 5.96 -5.53 7.56
C PRO A 42 6.09 -4.11 8.16
N ARG A 43 7.30 -3.54 8.15
CA ARG A 43 7.52 -2.20 8.72
C ARG A 43 7.32 -1.10 7.66
N PRO A 44 6.73 0.05 8.06
CA PRO A 44 6.65 1.24 7.21
C PRO A 44 8.02 1.71 6.69
N ILE A 45 8.05 2.39 5.54
CA ILE A 45 9.23 2.96 4.87
C ILE A 45 9.07 4.37 4.27
N LEU A 46 7.90 4.77 3.75
CA LEU A 46 7.79 6.01 2.96
C LEU A 46 7.15 7.16 3.73
N LEU A 47 6.12 6.86 4.52
CA LEU A 47 5.33 7.82 5.25
C LEU A 47 6.01 8.16 6.58
N PRO A 48 5.92 9.43 7.02
CA PRO A 48 6.41 9.84 8.33
C PRO A 48 5.75 9.05 9.47
N GLU A 49 6.45 8.90 10.60
CA GLU A 49 5.93 8.18 11.78
C GLU A 49 4.66 8.82 12.38
N ASP A 50 4.44 10.13 12.17
CA ASP A 50 3.27 10.89 12.62
C ASP A 50 2.09 10.84 11.62
N TRP A 51 2.16 9.96 10.62
CA TRP A 51 1.16 9.90 9.57
C TRP A 51 -0.12 9.16 10.02
N ASP A 52 -1.17 9.93 10.35
CA ASP A 52 -2.50 9.41 10.71
C ASP A 52 -3.56 9.61 9.59
N GLN A 53 -3.16 10.16 8.43
CA GLN A 53 -4.08 10.59 7.37
C GLN A 53 -4.55 9.47 6.42
N GLY A 54 -4.29 8.21 6.76
CA GLY A 54 -4.70 7.03 5.99
C GLY A 54 -3.80 6.71 4.80
N PHE A 55 -4.40 6.30 3.67
CA PHE A 55 -3.69 5.69 2.54
C PHE A 55 -3.72 6.60 1.30
N PRO A 56 -2.65 7.36 1.02
CA PRO A 56 -2.69 8.47 0.06
C PRO A 56 -2.86 8.04 -1.39
N MET A 57 -2.46 6.82 -1.76
CA MET A 57 -2.60 6.33 -3.14
C MET A 57 -3.97 5.70 -3.43
N ARG A 58 -4.89 5.68 -2.45
CA ARG A 58 -6.27 5.26 -2.70
C ARG A 58 -7.02 6.31 -3.50
N LYS A 59 -7.85 5.87 -4.45
CA LYS A 59 -8.62 6.78 -5.33
C LYS A 59 -9.68 7.59 -4.58
N ASP A 60 -10.16 7.06 -3.46
CA ASP A 60 -11.11 7.70 -2.55
C ASP A 60 -10.43 8.57 -1.48
N TRP A 61 -9.11 8.73 -1.54
CA TRP A 61 -8.41 9.58 -0.59
C TRP A 61 -8.62 11.07 -0.89
N GLU A 62 -9.01 11.82 0.13
CA GLU A 62 -9.18 13.27 0.10
C GLU A 62 -8.25 13.88 1.16
N GLY A 63 -6.96 13.95 0.81
CA GLY A 63 -5.96 14.62 1.65
C GLY A 63 -6.17 16.13 1.70
N LYS A 64 -5.72 16.77 2.79
CA LYS A 64 -5.80 18.24 2.97
C LYS A 64 -5.21 19.04 1.80
N ASP A 65 -4.18 18.49 1.15
CA ASP A 65 -3.48 19.09 0.01
C ASP A 65 -3.84 18.44 -1.35
N PHE A 66 -4.82 17.53 -1.38
CA PHE A 66 -5.19 16.83 -2.60
C PHE A 66 -6.10 17.70 -3.48
N VAL A 67 -5.51 18.39 -4.46
CA VAL A 67 -6.26 19.14 -5.47
C VAL A 67 -6.71 18.17 -6.57
N ARG A 68 -8.01 17.86 -6.61
CA ARG A 68 -8.59 17.13 -7.74
C ARG A 68 -8.59 18.02 -8.98
N LEU A 69 -7.84 17.62 -10.00
CA LEU A 69 -7.86 18.31 -11.30
C LEU A 69 -9.30 18.29 -11.86
N PRO A 70 -9.75 19.37 -12.51
CA PRO A 70 -11.06 19.39 -13.15
C PRO A 70 -11.12 18.26 -14.18
N GLN A 71 -12.16 17.42 -14.07
CA GLN A 71 -12.40 16.40 -15.07
C GLN A 71 -12.89 17.11 -16.34
N LYS A 72 -12.18 16.87 -17.45
CA LYS A 72 -12.53 17.38 -18.78
C LYS A 72 -13.77 16.68 -19.31
#